data_AF-A0A4P7YWV0-F1
#
_entry.id   AF-A0A4P7YWV0-F1
#
_cell.length_a   1.000
_cell.length_b   1.000
_cell.length_c   1.000
_cell.angle_alpha   90.00
_cell.angle_beta   90.00
_cell.angle_gamma   90.00
#
_symmetry.space_group_name_H-M   'P 1'
#
loop_
_entity.id
_entity.type
_entity.pdbx_description
1 polymer ?
#
loop_
_entity_poly.entity_id
_entity_poly.type
_entity_poly.pdbx_seq_one_letter_code
_entity_poly.pdbx_strand_id
1 'polypeptide(L)'
;MPFDDITGLGTSAERHLASLLLHVRPDRQAMVRAAIATLPGTELHIEQAGKMVVTVEGPHEGWIADRMTALHLLDGVFSAVMVFHHIDRGHIDRAEVEAAEGS
;
A
#
# COMPACT_ATOMS: atom_id res chain seq x y z
N MET A 1 -15.75 21.18 19.37
CA MET A 1 -16.45 21.14 18.08
C MET A 1 -16.83 19.69 17.82
N PRO A 2 -18.11 19.32 17.67
CA PRO A 2 -18.50 17.95 17.39
C PRO A 2 -19.03 17.83 15.95
N PHE A 3 -18.35 17.02 15.14
CA PHE A 3 -18.90 16.46 13.91
C PHE A 3 -18.63 14.96 13.97
N ASP A 4 -19.30 14.27 14.90
CA ASP A 4 -19.46 12.83 14.78
C ASP A 4 -20.79 12.57 14.10
N ASP A 5 -20.64 12.14 12.87
CA ASP A 5 -21.62 11.92 11.82
C ASP A 5 -22.58 10.78 12.19
N ILE A 6 -23.86 11.04 11.97
CA ILE A 6 -24.97 10.08 12.06
C ILE A 6 -25.26 9.60 10.64
N THR A 7 -24.50 8.61 10.14
CA THR A 7 -24.84 7.91 8.89
C THR A 7 -24.51 6.42 9.01
N GLY A 8 -25.51 5.57 8.77
CA GLY A 8 -25.34 4.11 8.79
C GLY A 8 -24.62 3.55 7.57
N LEU A 9 -24.33 2.24 7.66
CA LEU A 9 -24.19 1.28 6.55
C LEU A 9 -22.87 1.32 5.75
N GLY A 10 -21.88 0.57 6.26
CA GLY A 10 -20.68 0.13 5.52
C GLY A 10 -19.42 0.83 5.95
N THR A 11 -18.59 0.16 6.75
CA THR A 11 -17.19 0.57 6.92
C THR A 11 -16.50 0.38 5.57
N SER A 12 -16.53 1.40 4.72
CA SER A 12 -15.66 1.47 3.55
C SER A 12 -14.25 1.56 4.09
N ALA A 13 -13.60 0.41 4.23
CA ALA A 13 -12.20 0.35 4.64
C ALA A 13 -11.40 0.95 3.48
N GLU A 14 -10.97 2.20 3.62
CA GLU A 14 -10.05 2.84 2.68
C GLU A 14 -8.75 2.05 2.70
N ARG A 15 -8.32 1.56 1.54
CA ARG A 15 -7.03 0.88 1.37
C ARG A 15 -6.20 1.60 0.35
N HIS A 16 -4.95 1.83 0.70
CA HIS A 16 -3.99 2.50 -0.15
C HIS A 16 -3.01 1.47 -0.70
N LEU A 17 -2.84 1.48 -2.02
CA LEU A 17 -1.88 0.66 -2.73
C LEU A 17 -0.94 1.57 -3.52
N ALA A 18 0.35 1.53 -3.24
CA ALA A 18 1.36 2.32 -3.94
C ALA A 18 2.42 1.42 -4.55
N SER A 19 2.94 1.83 -5.71
CA SER A 19 4.14 1.22 -6.29
C SER A 19 5.29 2.21 -6.24
N LEU A 20 6.45 1.74 -5.83
CA LEU A 20 7.68 2.50 -5.73
C LEU A 20 8.77 1.90 -6.60
N LEU A 21 9.49 2.77 -7.30
CA LEU A 21 10.75 2.47 -7.94
C LEU A 21 11.89 2.89 -7.01
N LEU A 22 12.71 1.94 -6.61
CA LEU A 22 13.93 2.18 -5.85
C LEU A 22 15.14 2.11 -6.76
N HIS A 23 16.01 3.10 -6.67
CA HIS A 23 17.37 3.04 -7.18
C HIS A 23 18.29 2.62 -6.04
N VAL A 24 18.98 1.51 -6.23
CA VAL A 24 19.82 0.90 -5.18
C VAL A 24 21.24 0.67 -5.67
N ARG A 25 22.18 0.56 -4.75
CA ARG A 25 23.54 0.11 -5.03
C ARG A 25 23.50 -1.39 -5.40
N PRO A 26 24.02 -1.79 -6.58
CA PRO A 26 24.08 -3.20 -6.95
C PRO A 26 24.75 -4.08 -5.88
N ASP A 27 25.83 -3.59 -5.27
CA ASP A 27 26.57 -4.31 -4.21
C ASP A 27 25.77 -4.48 -2.90
N ARG A 28 24.71 -3.68 -2.69
CA ARG A 28 23.84 -3.72 -1.50
C ARG A 28 22.46 -4.27 -1.80
N GLN A 29 22.18 -4.65 -3.04
CA GLN A 29 20.84 -5.03 -3.50
C GLN A 29 20.28 -6.21 -2.69
N ALA A 30 21.10 -7.21 -2.38
CA ALA A 30 20.69 -8.35 -1.55
C ALA A 30 20.31 -7.94 -0.12
N MET A 31 21.00 -6.96 0.46
CA MET A 31 20.69 -6.43 1.79
C MET A 31 19.40 -5.61 1.78
N VAL A 32 19.22 -4.75 0.76
CA VAL A 32 17.98 -3.98 0.59
C VAL A 32 16.79 -4.91 0.38
N ARG A 33 16.93 -5.97 -0.42
CA ARG A 33 15.92 -7.03 -0.58
C ARG A 33 15.55 -7.67 0.75
N ALA A 34 16.53 -8.05 1.56
CA ALA A 34 16.27 -8.65 2.86
C ALA A 34 15.52 -7.69 3.79
N ALA A 35 15.90 -6.41 3.79
CA ALA A 35 15.21 -5.39 4.58
C ALA A 35 13.75 -5.20 4.13
N ILE A 36 13.50 -5.11 2.81
CA ILE A 36 12.14 -5.02 2.24
C ILE A 36 11.30 -6.22 2.69
N ALA A 37 11.84 -7.44 2.61
CA ALA A 37 11.14 -8.66 3.01
C ALA A 37 10.74 -8.68 4.50
N THR A 38 11.38 -7.87 5.34
CA THR A 38 11.04 -7.72 6.77
C THR A 38 10.11 -6.55 7.06
N LEU A 39 9.87 -5.67 6.09
CA LEU A 39 9.09 -4.46 6.26
C LEU A 39 7.59 -4.75 6.02
N PRO A 40 6.72 -4.62 7.04
CA PRO A 40 5.31 -4.99 6.91
C PRO A 40 4.57 -4.12 5.90
N GLY A 41 3.72 -4.77 5.10
CA GLY A 41 2.93 -4.13 4.06
C GLY A 41 3.75 -3.74 2.83
N THR A 42 4.90 -4.39 2.60
CA THR A 42 5.71 -4.18 1.39
C THR A 42 6.01 -5.49 0.68
N GLU A 43 6.06 -5.46 -0.64
CA GLU A 43 6.31 -6.63 -1.48
C GLU A 43 7.19 -6.28 -2.67
N LEU A 44 8.29 -7.01 -2.84
CA LEU A 44 9.23 -6.84 -3.95
C LEU A 44 8.74 -7.60 -5.19
N HIS A 45 8.51 -6.87 -6.29
CA HIS A 45 7.96 -7.43 -7.53
C HIS A 45 9.02 -7.61 -8.62
N ILE A 46 9.91 -6.61 -8.78
CA ILE A 46 10.96 -6.62 -9.80
C ILE A 46 12.29 -6.31 -9.13
N GLU A 47 13.30 -7.09 -9.48
CA GLU A 47 14.66 -6.90 -9.06
C GLU A 47 15.58 -6.95 -10.29
N GLN A 48 16.26 -5.84 -10.57
CA GLN A 48 17.25 -5.69 -11.64
C GLN A 48 18.49 -4.98 -11.08
N ALA A 49 19.61 -5.04 -11.80
CA ALA A 49 20.87 -4.43 -11.37
C ALA A 49 20.67 -2.93 -11.03
N GLY A 50 20.63 -2.62 -9.73
CA GLY A 50 20.45 -1.26 -9.21
C GLY A 50 19.03 -0.69 -9.26
N LYS A 51 18.03 -1.49 -9.63
CA LYS A 51 16.61 -1.06 -9.67
C LYS A 51 15.70 -2.10 -9.04
N MET A 52 14.77 -1.65 -8.20
CA MET A 52 13.80 -2.51 -7.56
C MET A 52 12.41 -1.89 -7.63
N VAL A 53 11.38 -2.69 -7.94
CA VAL A 53 9.99 -2.24 -7.87
C VAL A 53 9.32 -2.91 -6.69
N VAL A 54 8.77 -2.10 -5.79
CA VAL A 54 8.15 -2.54 -4.55
C VAL A 54 6.73 -2.01 -4.50
N THR A 55 5.80 -2.86 -4.10
CA THR A 55 4.42 -2.46 -3.82
C THR A 55 4.25 -2.28 -2.32
N VAL A 56 3.50 -1.27 -1.91
CA VAL A 56 3.22 -0.96 -0.51
C VAL A 56 1.71 -0.86 -0.33
N GLU A 57 1.16 -1.59 0.62
CA GLU A 57 -0.26 -1.58 0.96
C GLU A 57 -0.47 -1.13 2.41
N GLY A 58 -1.53 -0.35 2.64
CA GLY A 58 -1.84 0.17 3.97
C GLY A 58 -3.25 0.73 4.14
N PRO A 59 -3.67 0.98 5.40
CA PRO A 59 -5.01 1.46 5.72
C PRO A 59 -5.22 2.97 5.49
N HIS A 60 -4.16 3.76 5.34
CA HIS A 60 -4.24 5.21 5.12
C HIS A 60 -2.96 5.74 4.45
N GLU A 61 -3.02 6.97 3.92
CA GLU A 61 -1.90 7.61 3.23
C GLU A 61 -0.63 7.72 4.10
N GLY A 62 -0.77 8.09 5.38
CA GLY A 62 0.36 8.18 6.31
C GLY A 62 1.15 6.87 6.46
N TRP A 63 0.49 5.71 6.37
CA TRP A 63 1.15 4.41 6.43
C TRP A 63 2.06 4.18 5.22
N ILE A 64 1.58 4.58 4.03
CA ILE A 64 2.36 4.51 2.80
C ILE A 64 3.57 5.45 2.88
N ALA A 65 3.36 6.68 3.38
CA ALA A 65 4.44 7.65 3.56
C ALA A 65 5.53 7.11 4.51
N ASP A 66 5.15 6.53 5.65
CA ASP A 66 6.11 5.93 6.59
C ASP A 66 6.95 4.81 5.95
N ARG A 67 6.33 3.95 5.12
CA ARG A 67 7.06 2.88 4.40
C ARG A 67 7.97 3.46 3.33
N MET A 68 7.52 4.47 2.59
CA MET A 68 8.37 5.16 1.62
C MET A 68 9.60 5.75 2.32
N THR A 69 9.42 6.43 3.44
CA THR A 69 10.52 6.99 4.22
C THR A 69 11.46 5.89 4.74
N ALA A 70 10.92 4.80 5.29
CA ALA A 70 11.72 3.67 5.74
C ALA A 70 12.56 3.07 4.60
N LEU A 71 11.96 2.86 3.41
CA LEU A 71 12.64 2.38 2.22
C LEU A 71 13.74 3.36 1.76
N HIS A 72 13.47 4.66 1.80
CA HIS A 72 14.43 5.69 1.41
C HIS A 72 15.65 5.75 2.34
N LEU A 73 15.49 5.38 3.62
CA LEU A 73 16.55 5.39 4.63
C LEU A 73 17.39 4.11 4.69
N LEU A 74 17.04 3.07 3.91
CA LEU A 74 17.84 1.85 3.86
C LEU A 74 19.24 2.11 3.29
N ASP A 75 20.28 1.56 3.94
CA ASP A 75 21.64 1.66 3.43
C ASP A 75 21.73 1.09 2.01
N GLY A 76 22.27 1.88 1.08
CA GLY A 76 22.35 1.50 -0.32
C GLY A 76 21.14 1.84 -1.17
N VAL A 77 20.08 2.47 -0.64
CA VAL A 77 19.04 3.12 -1.45
C VAL A 77 19.46 4.56 -1.76
N PHE A 78 19.50 4.91 -3.04
CA PHE A 78 19.77 6.28 -3.49
C PHE A 78 18.51 7.11 -3.64
N SER A 79 17.42 6.45 -4.01
CA SER A 79 16.14 7.09 -4.29
C SER A 79 15.02 6.08 -4.20
N ALA A 80 13.90 6.48 -3.61
CA ALA A 80 12.63 5.77 -3.65
C ALA A 80 11.58 6.73 -4.19
N VAL A 81 11.02 6.43 -5.36
CA VAL A 81 10.08 7.28 -6.08
C VAL A 81 8.76 6.54 -6.23
N MET A 82 7.66 7.16 -5.83
CA MET A 82 6.33 6.62 -6.11
C MET A 82 6.00 6.79 -7.59
N VAL A 83 5.70 5.67 -8.24
CA VAL A 83 5.29 5.64 -9.66
C VAL A 83 3.79 5.50 -9.82
N PHE A 84 3.11 4.97 -8.80
CA PHE A 84 1.68 4.74 -8.81
C PHE A 84 1.11 4.80 -7.39
N HIS A 85 -0.12 5.29 -7.27
CA HIS A 85 -0.91 5.26 -6.04
C HIS A 85 -2.39 5.08 -6.38
N HIS A 86 -3.03 4.15 -5.68
CA HIS A 86 -4.45 3.88 -5.79
C HIS A 86 -5.06 3.82 -4.39
N ILE A 87 -6.30 4.30 -4.31
CA ILE A 87 -7.10 4.29 -3.11
C ILE A 87 -8.37 3.48 -3.43
N ASP A 88 -8.45 2.29 -2.84
CA ASP A 88 -9.63 1.45 -2.91
C ASP A 88 -10.57 1.85 -1.78
N ARG A 89 -11.76 2.34 -2.15
CA ARG A 89 -12.84 2.68 -1.23
C ARG A 89 -13.90 1.62 -1.41
N GLY A 90 -13.93 0.63 -0.51
CA GLY A 90 -14.87 -0.47 -0.61
C GLY A 90 -16.31 0.03 -0.72
N HIS A 91 -16.92 -0.10 -1.90
CA HIS A 91 -18.37 -0.04 -2.07
C HIS A 91 -18.90 -1.43 -1.69
N ILE A 92 -19.62 -1.53 -0.56
CA ILE A 92 -20.47 -2.70 -0.32
C ILE A 92 -21.70 -2.56 -1.21
N ASP A 93 -21.66 -3.16 -2.40
CA ASP A 93 -22.87 -3.36 -3.20
C ASP A 93 -23.78 -4.34 -2.43
N ARG A 94 -24.85 -3.80 -1.86
CA ARG A 94 -25.93 -4.58 -1.22
C ARG A 94 -26.78 -5.23 -2.31
N ALA A 95 -26.26 -6.28 -2.94
CA ALA A 95 -27.05 -7.08 -3.88
C ALA A 95 -28.10 -7.91 -3.12
N GLU A 96 -29.35 -7.44 -3.21
CA GLU A 96 -30.63 -8.16 -3.12
C GLU A 96 -30.65 -9.54 -2.45
N VAL A 97 -31.13 -9.58 -1.19
CA VAL A 97 -31.78 -10.77 -0.62
C VAL A 97 -33.17 -10.35 -0.15
N GLU A 98 -34.11 -10.14 -1.08
CA GLU A 98 -35.54 -10.13 -0.77
C GLU A 98 -36.41 -10.29 -2.02
N ALA A 99 -36.73 -11.54 -2.36
CA ALA A 99 -38.01 -11.93 -2.95
C ALA A 99 -38.15 -13.47 -2.92
N ALA A 100 -37.99 -14.05 -1.73
CA ALA A 100 -38.48 -15.38 -1.41
C ALA A 100 -39.45 -15.23 -0.25
N GLU A 101 -40.66 -14.74 -0.54
CA GLU A 101 -41.91 -14.99 0.21
C GLU A 101 -43.05 -14.16 -0.41
N GLY A 102 -44.06 -14.81 -1.00
CA GLY A 102 -45.34 -14.16 -1.28
C GLY A 102 -46.09 -14.58 -2.55
N SER A 103 -46.89 -15.64 -2.39
CA SER A 103 -48.07 -16.07 -3.17
C SER A 103 -47.90 -16.95 -4.41
#